data_AF-A0A972FKM8-F1
#
_entry.id   AF-A0A972FKM8-F1
#
_cell.length_a   1.000
_cell.length_b   1.000
_cell.length_c   1.000
_cell.angle_alpha   90.00
_cell.angle_beta   90.00
_cell.angle_gamma   90.00
#
_symmetry.space_group_name_H-M   'P 1'
#
loop_
_entity.id
_entity.type
_entity.pdbx_description
1 polymer ?
#
loop_
_entity_poly.entity_id
_entity_poly.type
_entity_poly.pdbx_seq_one_letter_code
_entity_poly.pdbx_strand_id
1 'polypeptide(L)'
;MNTSSIILFLSLFIISCNKERELQRHDINGRLIVYNEEVYANMWAKNRKLNVTVVDTFCINQKTRASDDIKNGKLIYFSPPALEFEKLKNILKVYGIETRKIYTRCARLGGFEPYCYEIEMQHEIEKRYGRQFIDSLSEIALKEFVIENPDQPWIKDGVDLRKKYNLK
;
A
#
# COMPACT_ATOMS: atom_id res chain seq x y z
N MET A 1 34.07 42.32 43.35
CA MET A 1 33.23 41.16 42.94
C MET A 1 32.65 41.51 41.58
N ASN A 2 33.41 41.34 40.49
CA ASN A 2 33.61 40.09 39.71
C ASN A 2 32.30 39.40 39.33
N THR A 3 31.88 39.61 38.08
CA THR A 3 31.21 38.66 37.15
C THR A 3 30.97 39.43 35.84
N SER A 4 31.98 39.71 35.01
CA SER A 4 32.52 38.83 33.96
C SER A 4 31.47 38.00 33.20
N SER A 5 31.06 38.56 32.06
CA SER A 5 30.98 37.91 30.73
C SER A 5 30.68 36.42 30.67
N ILE A 6 29.40 36.03 30.53
CA ILE A 6 29.00 34.76 29.89
C ILE A 6 27.63 34.93 29.20
N ILE A 7 27.56 35.66 28.09
CA ILE A 7 26.42 35.56 27.15
C ILE A 7 26.98 35.66 25.73
N LEU A 8 27.66 34.60 25.27
CA LEU A 8 28.05 34.50 23.85
C LEU A 8 28.36 33.05 23.44
N PHE A 9 27.43 32.11 23.66
CA PHE A 9 27.62 30.71 23.21
C PHE A 9 26.31 29.98 22.90
N LEU A 10 25.32 30.67 22.30
CA LEU A 10 24.01 30.05 21.97
C LEU A 10 23.56 30.22 20.52
N SER A 11 24.44 30.62 19.60
CA SER A 11 24.09 30.84 18.18
C SER A 11 24.76 29.88 17.18
N LEU A 12 25.48 28.84 17.63
CA LEU A 12 26.27 27.96 16.74
C LEU A 12 25.59 26.67 16.26
N PHE A 13 24.30 26.43 16.55
CA PHE A 13 23.64 25.15 16.20
C PHE A 13 22.68 25.19 15.00
N ILE A 14 22.71 26.22 14.15
CA ILE A 14 21.79 26.32 12.99
C ILE A 14 22.45 25.98 11.63
N ILE A 15 23.62 25.33 11.62
CA ILE A 15 24.21 24.80 10.38
C ILE A 15 24.02 23.29 10.32
N SER A 16 22.77 22.82 10.37
CA SER A 16 22.43 21.53 9.78
C SER A 16 21.96 21.79 8.35
N CYS A 17 22.90 22.14 7.48
CA CYS A 17 22.66 22.03 6.05
C CYS A 17 22.48 20.55 5.73
N ASN A 18 21.23 20.13 5.50
CA ASN A 18 20.97 18.90 4.77
C ASN A 18 21.61 19.04 3.39
N LYS A 19 22.88 18.63 3.24
CA LYS A 19 23.47 18.39 1.93
C LYS A 19 22.62 17.32 1.27
N GLU A 20 21.83 17.69 0.26
CA GLU A 20 21.22 16.72 -0.64
C GLU A 20 22.34 15.80 -1.14
N ARG A 21 22.30 14.53 -0.72
CA ARG A 21 23.21 13.53 -1.29
C ARG A 21 22.80 13.37 -2.75
N GLU A 22 23.68 13.76 -3.67
CA GLU A 22 23.49 13.42 -5.07
C GLU A 22 23.28 11.91 -5.21
N LEU A 23 22.19 11.53 -5.88
CA LEU A 23 21.89 10.13 -6.14
C LEU A 23 22.97 9.53 -7.04
N GLN A 24 23.40 8.32 -6.71
CA GLN A 24 24.38 7.59 -7.51
C GLN A 24 23.81 7.33 -8.90
N ARG A 25 24.59 7.63 -9.94
CA ARG A 25 24.16 7.44 -11.33
C ARG A 25 24.41 6.02 -11.84
N HIS A 26 25.42 5.32 -11.31
CA HIS A 26 25.78 3.98 -11.73
C HIS A 26 25.93 3.06 -10.53
N ASP A 27 25.62 1.77 -10.73
CA ASP A 27 25.84 0.74 -9.72
C ASP A 27 27.31 0.26 -9.69
N ILE A 28 27.60 -0.68 -8.80
CA ILE A 28 28.94 -1.27 -8.63
C ILE A 28 29.49 -1.95 -9.91
N ASN A 29 28.61 -2.27 -10.86
CA ASN A 29 28.94 -2.92 -12.13
C ASN A 29 28.95 -1.93 -13.31
N GLY A 30 28.83 -0.63 -13.04
CA GLY A 30 28.80 0.43 -14.06
C GLY A 30 27.48 0.54 -14.82
N ARG A 31 26.40 -0.13 -14.38
CA ARG A 31 25.07 -0.01 -15.01
C ARG A 31 24.37 1.25 -14.53
N LEU A 32 23.65 1.94 -15.41
CA LEU A 32 22.84 3.09 -15.03
C LEU A 32 21.81 2.69 -13.97
N ILE A 33 21.67 3.50 -12.92
CA ILE A 33 20.62 3.32 -11.91
C ILE A 33 19.39 4.14 -12.30
N VAL A 34 18.23 3.50 -12.25
CA VAL A 34 16.93 4.12 -12.54
C VAL A 34 16.06 4.08 -11.29
N TYR A 35 15.71 5.26 -10.80
CA TYR A 35 14.95 5.44 -9.56
C TYR A 35 13.45 5.71 -9.78
N ASN A 36 13.06 5.96 -11.03
CA ASN A 36 11.71 6.39 -11.40
C ASN A 36 11.14 5.51 -12.52
N GLU A 37 9.90 5.06 -12.32
CA GLU A 37 9.21 4.12 -13.23
C GLU A 37 8.92 4.73 -14.60
N GLU A 38 8.58 6.02 -14.68
CA GLU A 38 8.35 6.73 -15.94
C GLU A 38 9.64 6.84 -16.77
N VAL A 39 10.75 7.17 -16.12
CA VAL A 39 12.09 7.17 -16.76
C VAL A 39 12.41 5.79 -17.30
N TYR A 40 12.19 4.74 -16.52
CA TYR A 40 12.37 3.37 -16.98
C TYR A 40 11.48 3.04 -18.18
N ALA A 41 10.19 3.37 -18.13
CA ALA A 41 9.24 3.13 -19.22
C ALA A 41 9.68 3.82 -20.52
N ASN A 42 10.12 5.08 -20.42
CA ASN A 42 10.64 5.86 -21.55
C ASN A 42 11.92 5.26 -22.14
N MET A 43 12.83 4.77 -21.29
CA MET A 43 14.02 4.06 -21.74
C MET A 43 13.65 2.75 -22.44
N TRP A 44 12.74 1.99 -21.86
CA TRP A 44 12.33 0.67 -22.36
C TRP A 44 11.57 0.77 -23.68
N ALA A 45 10.76 1.82 -23.85
CA ALA A 45 10.09 2.12 -25.11
C ALA A 45 11.09 2.31 -26.26
N LYS A 46 12.26 2.91 -25.97
CA LYS A 46 13.34 3.14 -26.96
C LYS A 46 14.23 1.91 -27.15
N ASN A 47 14.52 1.16 -26.09
CA ASN A 47 15.33 -0.05 -26.14
C ASN A 47 14.75 -1.12 -25.20
N ARG A 48 14.17 -2.17 -25.77
CA ARG A 48 13.54 -3.26 -25.00
C ARG A 48 14.53 -4.14 -24.24
N LYS A 49 15.83 -4.06 -24.55
CA LYS A 49 16.92 -4.80 -23.89
C LYS A 49 17.71 -3.88 -22.97
N LEU A 50 17.03 -3.21 -22.04
CA LEU A 50 17.70 -2.36 -21.04
C LEU A 50 18.61 -3.19 -20.13
N ASN A 51 19.85 -2.74 -19.98
CA ASN A 51 20.75 -3.22 -18.93
C ASN A 51 20.95 -2.11 -17.90
N VAL A 52 20.03 -2.03 -16.95
CA VAL A 52 19.97 -1.00 -15.91
C VAL A 52 19.74 -1.65 -14.54
N THR A 53 20.09 -0.93 -13.48
CA THR A 53 19.74 -1.30 -12.12
C THR A 53 18.56 -0.46 -11.67
N VAL A 54 17.47 -1.11 -11.24
CA VAL A 54 16.30 -0.39 -10.72
C VAL A 54 16.41 -0.30 -9.21
N VAL A 55 16.24 0.91 -8.67
CA VAL A 55 16.10 1.17 -7.24
C VAL A 55 14.73 1.80 -7.02
N ASP A 56 13.78 0.98 -6.58
CA ASP A 56 12.40 1.41 -6.35
C ASP A 56 12.25 2.19 -5.03
N THR A 57 12.65 3.46 -5.09
CA THR A 57 12.57 4.37 -3.94
C THR A 57 11.14 4.59 -3.46
N PHE A 58 10.17 4.53 -4.37
CA PHE A 58 8.76 4.65 -4.02
C PHE A 58 8.32 3.47 -3.15
N CYS A 59 8.60 2.24 -3.58
CA CYS A 59 8.29 1.04 -2.80
C CYS A 59 9.02 1.05 -1.44
N ILE A 60 10.31 1.42 -1.40
CA ILE A 60 11.06 1.53 -0.13
C ILE A 60 10.35 2.48 0.84
N ASN A 61 9.99 3.69 0.38
CA ASN A 61 9.30 4.67 1.19
C ASN A 61 7.90 4.20 1.63
N GLN A 62 7.17 3.51 0.74
CA GLN A 62 5.87 2.93 1.05
C GLN A 62 5.96 1.86 2.16
N LYS A 63 6.98 0.99 2.12
CA LYS A 63 7.21 -0.02 3.16
C LYS A 63 7.57 0.62 4.50
N THR A 64 8.42 1.65 4.50
CA THR A 64 8.73 2.42 5.72
C THR A 64 7.45 3.03 6.30
N ARG A 65 6.65 3.70 5.47
CA ARG A 65 5.38 4.30 5.90
C ARG A 65 4.41 3.25 6.45
N ALA A 66 4.30 2.09 5.80
CA ALA A 66 3.45 1.00 6.27
C ALA A 66 3.91 0.49 7.64
N SER A 67 5.21 0.28 7.82
CA SER A 67 5.79 -0.14 9.10
C SER A 67 5.47 0.85 10.22
N ASP A 68 5.59 2.15 9.96
CA ASP A 68 5.32 3.19 10.95
C ASP A 68 3.83 3.27 11.30
N ASP A 69 2.94 3.20 10.30
CA ASP A 69 1.49 3.15 10.53
C ASP A 69 1.09 1.90 11.35
N ILE A 70 1.64 0.72 11.01
CA ILE A 70 1.40 -0.54 11.73
C ILE A 70 1.84 -0.45 13.19
N LYS A 71 3.03 0.11 13.46
CA LYS A 71 3.54 0.34 14.83
C LYS A 71 2.63 1.28 15.62
N ASN A 72 2.03 2.26 14.96
CA ASN A 72 1.07 3.19 15.55
C ASN A 72 -0.35 2.60 15.66
N GLY A 73 -0.53 1.31 15.40
CA GLY A 73 -1.81 0.60 15.54
C GLY A 73 -2.78 0.78 14.37
N LYS A 74 -2.37 1.46 13.30
CA LYS A 74 -3.21 1.70 12.13
C LYS A 74 -3.15 0.50 11.18
N LEU A 75 -4.34 -0.03 10.85
CA LEU A 75 -4.51 -1.09 9.86
C LEU A 75 -5.46 -0.63 8.77
N ILE A 76 -5.06 -0.84 7.52
CA ILE A 76 -5.90 -0.52 6.35
C ILE A 76 -6.00 -1.75 5.46
N TYR A 77 -7.23 -2.21 5.23
CA TYR A 77 -7.53 -3.15 4.17
C TYR A 77 -7.80 -2.43 2.85
N PHE A 78 -7.09 -2.83 1.81
CA PHE A 78 -7.25 -2.29 0.46
C PHE A 78 -8.08 -3.27 -0.38
N SER A 79 -9.35 -2.92 -0.61
CA SER A 79 -10.29 -3.78 -1.32
C SER A 79 -10.47 -3.32 -2.76
N PRO A 80 -10.51 -4.26 -3.74
CA PRO A 80 -11.04 -3.92 -5.05
C PRO A 80 -12.52 -3.49 -4.93
N PRO A 81 -13.05 -2.72 -5.90
CA PRO A 81 -14.47 -2.44 -5.95
C PRO A 81 -15.28 -3.75 -6.03
N ALA A 82 -16.17 -3.95 -5.05
CA ALA A 82 -17.04 -5.12 -4.96
C ALA A 82 -18.44 -4.70 -4.48
N LEU A 83 -19.45 -5.56 -4.70
CA LEU A 83 -20.84 -5.26 -4.37
C LEU A 83 -21.03 -5.10 -2.84
N GLU A 84 -20.34 -5.94 -2.08
CA GLU A 84 -20.37 -6.02 -0.63
C GLU A 84 -19.52 -4.96 0.08
N PHE A 85 -18.89 -4.04 -0.66
CA PHE A 85 -17.84 -3.17 -0.14
C PHE A 85 -18.25 -2.38 1.12
N GLU A 86 -19.44 -1.74 1.12
CA GLU A 86 -19.88 -0.97 2.29
C GLU A 86 -20.21 -1.87 3.50
N LYS A 87 -20.73 -3.09 3.26
CA LYS A 87 -20.95 -4.07 4.33
C LYS A 87 -19.63 -4.54 4.93
N LEU A 88 -18.70 -4.96 4.08
CA LEU A 88 -17.38 -5.41 4.50
C LEU A 88 -16.64 -4.31 5.27
N LYS A 89 -16.68 -3.07 4.78
CA LYS A 89 -16.11 -1.90 5.46
C LYS A 89 -16.69 -1.68 6.86
N ASN A 90 -18.01 -1.84 7.02
CA ASN A 90 -18.65 -1.71 8.33
C ASN A 90 -18.23 -2.84 9.28
N ILE A 91 -18.12 -4.08 8.79
CA ILE A 91 -17.64 -5.21 9.58
C ILE A 91 -16.18 -4.99 10.01
N LEU A 92 -15.30 -4.63 9.08
CA LEU A 92 -13.86 -4.39 9.35
C LEU A 92 -13.61 -3.26 10.34
N LYS A 93 -14.47 -2.24 10.36
CA LYS A 93 -14.41 -1.15 11.34
C LYS A 93 -14.52 -1.65 12.78
N VAL A 94 -15.28 -2.72 13.04
CA VAL A 94 -15.40 -3.34 14.38
C VAL A 94 -14.05 -3.90 14.85
N TYR A 95 -13.20 -4.31 13.92
CA TYR A 95 -11.86 -4.81 14.20
C TYR A 95 -10.79 -3.70 14.21
N GLY A 96 -11.19 -2.43 14.09
CA GLY A 96 -10.27 -1.30 14.00
C GLY A 96 -9.52 -1.24 12.66
N ILE A 97 -10.05 -1.88 11.61
CA ILE A 97 -9.44 -1.90 10.28
C ILE A 97 -10.15 -0.87 9.39
N GLU A 98 -9.41 0.15 8.94
CA GLU A 98 -9.88 1.06 7.91
C GLU A 98 -10.01 0.33 6.56
N THR A 99 -10.96 0.73 5.72
CA THR A 99 -11.07 0.19 4.36
C THR A 99 -10.85 1.29 3.34
N ARG A 100 -10.00 1.02 2.34
CA ARG A 100 -9.76 1.91 1.20
C ARG A 100 -9.96 1.14 -0.10
N LYS A 101 -10.49 1.82 -1.12
CA LYS A 101 -10.55 1.26 -2.47
C LYS A 101 -9.15 1.29 -3.07
N ILE A 102 -8.81 0.23 -3.80
CA ILE A 102 -7.58 0.18 -4.60
C ILE A 102 -7.93 -0.02 -6.08
N TYR A 103 -7.22 0.70 -6.93
CA TYR A 103 -7.25 0.47 -8.38
C TYR A 103 -6.00 -0.31 -8.74
N THR A 104 -6.19 -1.60 -8.99
CA THR A 104 -5.10 -2.49 -9.37
C THR A 104 -4.72 -2.27 -10.83
N ARG A 105 -3.42 -2.36 -11.10
CA ARG A 105 -2.78 -2.31 -12.40
C ARG A 105 -2.37 -3.73 -12.70
N CYS A 106 -2.72 -4.20 -13.90
CA CYS A 106 -2.43 -5.58 -14.29
C CYS A 106 -0.95 -5.80 -14.65
N ALA A 107 -0.18 -4.73 -14.87
CA ALA A 107 1.19 -4.82 -15.37
C ALA A 107 2.22 -4.26 -14.39
N ARG A 108 3.32 -5.00 -14.23
CA ARG A 108 4.55 -4.55 -13.59
C ARG A 108 5.49 -3.96 -14.64
N LEU A 109 6.09 -2.81 -14.36
CA LEU A 109 7.10 -2.19 -15.23
C LEU A 109 8.50 -2.44 -14.66
N GLY A 110 9.20 -3.41 -15.26
CA GLY A 110 10.57 -3.74 -14.89
C GLY A 110 10.72 -4.09 -13.40
N GLY A 111 11.71 -3.49 -12.75
CA GLY A 111 12.02 -3.71 -11.34
C GLY A 111 11.09 -3.01 -10.34
N PHE A 112 10.15 -2.16 -10.79
CA PHE A 112 9.27 -1.39 -9.90
C PHE A 112 8.10 -2.24 -9.39
N GLU A 113 8.01 -2.37 -8.08
CA GLU A 113 7.02 -3.19 -7.39
C GLU A 113 5.76 -2.34 -7.10
N PRO A 114 4.58 -2.74 -7.60
CA PRO A 114 3.36 -2.05 -7.22
C PRO A 114 2.91 -2.41 -5.80
N TYR A 115 2.06 -1.56 -5.23
CA TYR A 115 1.27 -1.87 -4.04
C TYR A 115 2.07 -2.20 -2.77
N CYS A 116 3.31 -1.71 -2.67
CA CYS A 116 4.16 -2.07 -1.54
C CYS A 116 3.57 -1.72 -0.17
N TYR A 117 2.82 -0.61 -0.05
CA TYR A 117 2.19 -0.27 1.22
C TYR A 117 1.02 -1.22 1.54
N GLU A 118 0.21 -1.50 0.53
CA GLU A 118 -0.98 -2.33 0.61
C GLU A 118 -0.62 -3.79 0.93
N ILE A 119 0.48 -4.29 0.35
CA ILE A 119 1.02 -5.62 0.62
C ILE A 119 1.45 -5.73 2.09
N GLU A 120 2.22 -4.76 2.62
CA GLU A 120 2.65 -4.79 4.02
C GLU A 120 1.45 -4.71 4.99
N MET A 121 0.44 -3.89 4.66
CA MET A 121 -0.80 -3.82 5.44
C MET A 121 -1.58 -5.14 5.42
N GLN A 122 -1.72 -5.76 4.25
CA GLN A 122 -2.38 -7.06 4.11
C GLN A 122 -1.64 -8.13 4.90
N HIS A 123 -0.30 -8.20 4.81
CA HIS A 123 0.50 -9.15 5.59
C HIS A 123 0.29 -8.98 7.10
N GLU A 124 0.23 -7.74 7.59
CA GLU A 124 -0.01 -7.51 9.01
C GLU A 124 -1.43 -7.92 9.43
N ILE A 125 -2.44 -7.68 8.60
CA ILE A 125 -3.81 -8.16 8.84
C ILE A 125 -3.84 -9.69 8.90
N GLU A 126 -3.24 -10.37 7.92
CA GLU A 126 -3.17 -11.84 7.89
C GLU A 126 -2.42 -12.41 9.08
N LYS A 127 -1.35 -11.75 9.51
CA LYS A 127 -0.58 -12.13 10.69
C LYS A 127 -1.41 -12.02 11.97
N ARG A 128 -2.25 -10.98 12.11
CA ARG A 128 -3.08 -10.75 13.31
C ARG A 128 -4.31 -11.64 13.37
N TYR A 129 -4.97 -11.87 12.23
CA TYR A 129 -6.31 -12.48 12.19
C TYR A 129 -6.38 -13.80 11.42
N GLY A 130 -5.31 -14.17 10.71
CA GLY A 130 -5.24 -15.34 9.85
C GLY A 130 -5.54 -15.03 8.39
N ARG A 131 -4.98 -15.85 7.48
CA ARG A 131 -5.06 -15.64 6.03
C ARG A 131 -6.49 -15.63 5.48
N GLN A 132 -7.41 -16.38 6.08
CA GLN A 132 -8.80 -16.50 5.63
C GLN A 132 -9.73 -15.44 6.25
N PHE A 133 -9.21 -14.54 7.09
CA PHE A 133 -10.03 -13.59 7.84
C PHE A 133 -10.86 -12.69 6.93
N ILE A 134 -10.21 -12.00 5.99
CA ILE A 134 -10.88 -11.09 5.05
C ILE A 134 -11.88 -11.85 4.17
N ASP A 135 -11.50 -13.02 3.66
CA ASP A 135 -12.38 -13.83 2.80
C ASP A 135 -13.66 -14.22 3.55
N SER A 136 -13.52 -14.66 4.80
CA SER A 136 -14.64 -15.04 5.66
C SER A 136 -15.57 -13.84 5.92
N LEU A 137 -15.02 -12.67 6.21
CA LEU A 137 -15.83 -11.45 6.42
C LEU A 137 -16.49 -10.99 5.11
N SER A 138 -15.82 -11.16 3.97
CA SER A 138 -16.35 -10.83 2.65
C SER A 138 -17.51 -11.72 2.28
N GLU A 139 -17.47 -13.01 2.62
CA GLU A 139 -18.60 -13.93 2.41
C GLU A 139 -19.82 -13.55 3.25
N ILE A 140 -19.61 -13.14 4.50
CA ILE A 140 -20.69 -12.62 5.36
C ILE A 140 -21.28 -11.35 4.77
N ALA A 141 -20.42 -10.39 4.38
CA ALA A 141 -20.84 -9.13 3.78
C ALA A 141 -21.62 -9.33 2.47
N LEU A 142 -21.18 -10.26 1.61
CA LEU A 142 -21.85 -10.62 0.38
C LEU A 142 -23.22 -11.25 0.64
N LYS A 143 -23.31 -12.14 1.63
CA LYS A 143 -24.58 -12.74 2.02
C LYS A 143 -25.57 -11.68 2.50
N GLU A 144 -25.15 -10.77 3.39
CA GLU A 144 -25.99 -9.67 3.88
C GLU A 144 -26.44 -8.76 2.74
N PHE A 145 -25.52 -8.40 1.84
CA PHE A 145 -25.85 -7.59 0.66
C PHE A 145 -26.92 -8.27 -0.22
N VAL A 146 -26.76 -9.55 -0.52
CA VAL A 146 -27.73 -10.30 -1.35
C VAL A 146 -29.10 -10.38 -0.67
N ILE A 147 -29.14 -10.58 0.65
CA ILE A 147 -30.39 -10.63 1.42
C ILE A 147 -31.15 -9.30 1.38
N GLU A 148 -30.43 -8.18 1.48
CA GLU A 148 -31.02 -6.84 1.46
C GLU A 148 -31.43 -6.38 0.05
N ASN A 149 -30.98 -7.07 -1.00
CA ASN A 149 -31.26 -6.73 -2.40
C ASN A 149 -31.89 -7.93 -3.14
N PRO A 150 -33.09 -8.40 -2.74
CA PRO A 150 -33.69 -9.63 -3.28
C PRO A 150 -34.16 -9.49 -4.74
N ASP A 151 -34.46 -8.27 -5.18
CA ASP A 151 -35.12 -7.98 -6.46
C ASP A 151 -34.20 -8.16 -7.68
N GLN A 152 -32.89 -8.28 -7.47
CA GLN A 152 -31.91 -8.42 -8.54
C GLN A 152 -31.21 -9.78 -8.49
N PRO A 153 -31.09 -10.50 -9.63
CA PRO A 153 -30.28 -11.72 -9.68
C PRO A 153 -28.80 -11.40 -9.46
N TRP A 154 -28.18 -12.11 -8.51
CA TRP A 154 -26.77 -11.98 -8.19
C TRP A 154 -26.03 -13.25 -8.60
N ILE A 155 -25.45 -13.26 -9.79
CA ILE A 155 -24.79 -14.45 -10.34
C ILE A 155 -23.31 -14.45 -9.97
N LYS A 156 -22.86 -15.52 -9.31
CA LYS A 156 -21.43 -15.82 -9.09
C LYS A 156 -21.18 -17.28 -9.49
N ASP A 157 -20.19 -17.50 -10.36
CA ASP A 157 -19.82 -18.82 -10.88
C ASP A 157 -21.00 -19.61 -11.47
N GLY A 158 -21.91 -18.90 -12.15
CA GLY A 158 -23.11 -19.49 -12.77
C GLY A 158 -24.25 -19.81 -11.79
N VAL A 159 -24.09 -19.50 -10.50
CA VAL A 159 -25.11 -19.71 -9.47
C VAL A 159 -25.72 -18.38 -9.05
N ASP A 160 -27.05 -18.31 -9.03
CA ASP A 160 -27.77 -17.21 -8.40
C ASP A 160 -27.63 -17.31 -6.87
N LEU A 161 -26.87 -16.39 -6.30
CA LEU A 161 -26.55 -16.33 -4.89
C LEU A 161 -27.80 -16.21 -4.01
N ARG A 162 -28.91 -15.67 -4.53
CA ARG A 162 -30.18 -15.64 -3.79
C ARG A 162 -30.71 -17.04 -3.48
N LYS A 163 -30.55 -17.97 -4.42
CA LYS A 163 -30.89 -19.39 -4.24
C LYS A 163 -29.94 -20.06 -3.27
N LYS A 164 -28.65 -19.71 -3.31
CA LYS A 164 -27.64 -20.21 -2.36
C LYS A 164 -27.93 -19.78 -0.93
N TYR A 165 -28.39 -18.54 -0.73
CA TYR A 165 -28.64 -17.97 0.60
C TYR A 165 -30.07 -18.15 1.10
N ASN A 166 -30.92 -18.91 0.38
CA ASN A 166 -32.31 -19.21 0.74
C ASN A 166 -33.14 -17.96 1.06
N LEU A 167 -33.16 -17.00 0.13
CA LEU A 167 -34.23 -15.99 0.12
C LEU A 167 -35.53 -16.70 -0.29
N LYS A 168 -36.42 -16.91 0.69
CA LYS A 168 -37.78 -17.43 0.47
C LYS A 168 -38.63 -16.41 -0.29
#